data_AF-A0A2N7UKC9-F1
#
_entry.id   AF-A0A2N7UKC9-F1
#
_cell.length_a   1.000
_cell.length_b   1.000
_cell.length_c   1.000
_cell.angle_alpha   90.00
_cell.angle_beta   90.00
_cell.angle_gamma   90.00
#
_symmetry.space_group_name_H-M   'P 1'
#
loop_
_entity.id
_entity.type
_entity.pdbx_description
1 polymer ?
#
loop_
_entity_poly.entity_id
_entity_poly.type
_entity_poly.pdbx_seq_one_letter_code
_entity_poly.pdbx_strand_id
1 'polypeptide(L)'
;MPTAEEACLCLEAKERQGATFEAHDHAHDEHAHEDHDHGHSHEGVDPHGWLDPVNAQAWLEAIAESLAELDPANAGVYRRNAAEGQAELDALVNDLNDSLADARDARFIVFHDAYQYFESRFDVPAAGAIALGDASDPSPARIREVQERVAELNIQCVFREPQFNPALVESVFEGTGVDTSIVIDPLGVDLPLGANLYPQLLRQLADGVARCASHT
;
A
#
# COMPACT_ATOMS: atom_id res chain seq x y z
N MET A 1 -25.39 -7.46 -11.68
CA MET A 1 -24.02 -7.44 -12.21
C MET A 1 -23.64 -5.99 -12.29
N PRO A 2 -22.59 -5.54 -11.58
CA PRO A 2 -22.15 -4.15 -11.66
C PRO A 2 -21.73 -3.83 -13.10
N THR A 3 -21.86 -2.57 -13.47
CA THR A 3 -21.41 -2.08 -14.78
C THR A 3 -19.88 -2.06 -14.86
N ALA A 4 -19.30 -2.03 -16.07
CA ALA A 4 -17.84 -1.90 -16.25
C ALA A 4 -17.28 -0.62 -15.58
N GLU A 5 -18.12 0.42 -15.42
CA GLU A 5 -17.81 1.68 -14.76
C GLU A 5 -17.80 1.54 -13.22
N GLU A 6 -18.73 0.76 -12.65
CA GLU A 6 -18.73 0.39 -11.22
C GLU A 6 -17.62 -0.61 -10.86
N ALA A 7 -17.26 -1.51 -11.80
CA ALA A 7 -16.09 -2.35 -11.65
C ALA A 7 -14.80 -1.52 -11.67
N CYS A 8 -14.71 -0.47 -12.50
CA CYS A 8 -13.56 0.43 -12.55
C CYS A 8 -13.37 1.25 -11.26
N LEU A 9 -14.47 1.67 -10.62
CA LEU A 9 -14.43 2.37 -9.33
C LEU A 9 -13.87 1.52 -8.17
N CYS A 10 -13.92 0.19 -8.27
CA CYS A 10 -13.29 -0.71 -7.29
C CYS A 10 -11.78 -0.87 -7.49
N LEU A 11 -11.22 -0.37 -8.60
CA LEU A 11 -9.82 -0.58 -9.00
C LEU A 11 -8.95 0.66 -8.84
N GLU A 12 -9.50 1.77 -8.33
CA GLU A 12 -8.82 3.07 -8.28
C GLU A 12 -8.81 3.65 -6.87
N ALA A 13 -7.62 3.80 -6.30
CA ALA A 13 -7.35 4.65 -5.14
C ALA A 13 -6.90 6.03 -5.62
N LYS A 14 -7.20 7.07 -4.84
CA LYS A 14 -6.80 8.46 -5.13
C LYS A 14 -5.54 8.77 -4.34
N GLU A 15 -4.61 9.50 -4.95
CA GLU A 15 -3.43 9.99 -4.22
C GLU A 15 -3.85 10.75 -2.95
N ARG A 16 -3.29 10.38 -1.80
CA ARG A 16 -3.48 11.14 -0.56
C ARG A 16 -2.54 12.34 -0.58
N GLN A 17 -2.99 13.45 -0.01
CA GLN A 17 -2.20 14.68 0.07
C GLN A 17 -1.66 14.92 1.49
N GLY A 18 -2.30 14.32 2.50
CA GLY A 18 -1.97 14.49 3.92
C GLY A 18 -0.81 13.62 4.41
N ALA A 19 -0.23 14.01 5.55
CA ALA A 19 0.83 13.26 6.25
C ALA A 19 0.34 12.13 7.10
N THR A 20 -0.82 12.37 7.64
CA THR A 20 -1.49 11.51 8.57
C THR A 20 -2.75 11.04 7.87
N PHE A 21 -3.08 9.79 8.12
CA PHE A 21 -4.31 9.20 7.59
C PHE A 21 -5.28 9.10 8.76
N GLU A 22 -6.43 9.74 8.63
CA GLU A 22 -7.42 9.81 9.70
C GLU A 22 -8.07 8.44 9.91
N ALA A 23 -8.13 8.03 11.17
CA ALA A 23 -9.01 6.96 11.62
C ALA A 23 -10.10 7.60 12.52
N HIS A 24 -11.28 7.81 11.91
CA HIS A 24 -12.56 8.26 12.50
C HIS A 24 -12.79 9.74 12.90
N ASP A 25 -13.84 10.28 12.25
CA ASP A 25 -14.87 11.25 12.66
C ASP A 25 -14.64 12.12 13.92
N HIS A 26 -14.09 13.31 13.73
CA HIS A 26 -14.26 14.41 14.68
C HIS A 26 -14.54 15.74 13.96
N ALA A 27 -15.79 16.17 14.04
CA ALA A 27 -16.17 17.56 13.80
C ALA A 27 -15.51 18.46 14.85
N HIS A 28 -14.63 19.38 14.44
CA HIS A 28 -14.36 20.59 15.22
C HIS A 28 -13.90 21.78 14.36
N ASP A 29 -14.32 22.93 14.88
CA ASP A 29 -14.34 24.31 14.40
C ASP A 29 -13.14 24.87 13.62
N GLU A 30 -13.51 25.78 12.71
CA GLU A 30 -12.66 26.60 11.85
C GLU A 30 -11.78 27.58 12.65
N HIS A 31 -10.46 27.44 12.49
CA HIS A 31 -9.51 28.52 12.67
C HIS A 31 -8.76 28.76 11.36
N ALA A 32 -9.20 29.80 10.63
CA ALA A 32 -8.59 30.25 9.40
C ALA A 32 -7.19 30.84 9.65
N HIS A 33 -6.17 30.12 9.19
CA HIS A 33 -4.87 30.68 8.86
C HIS A 33 -4.77 30.74 7.33
N GLU A 34 -4.70 31.95 6.78
CA GLU A 34 -4.36 32.18 5.37
C GLU A 34 -2.86 31.93 5.18
N ASP A 35 -2.50 30.69 4.87
CA ASP A 35 -1.25 30.37 4.20
C ASP A 35 -1.50 30.32 2.69
N HIS A 36 -0.86 31.24 1.97
CA HIS A 36 -0.73 31.18 0.53
C HIS A 36 0.25 30.06 0.16
N ASP A 37 -0.22 28.81 0.20
CA ASP A 37 0.48 27.70 -0.42
C ASP A 37 0.05 27.59 -1.89
N HIS A 38 1.05 27.52 -2.77
CA HIS A 38 0.84 27.24 -4.17
C HIS A 38 0.54 25.74 -4.30
N GLY A 39 -0.71 25.37 -4.02
CA GLY A 39 -1.21 24.01 -4.17
C GLY A 39 -1.07 23.54 -5.62
N HIS A 40 0.00 22.79 -5.89
CA HIS A 40 0.01 21.84 -6.96
C HIS A 40 -0.97 20.73 -6.55
N SER A 41 -2.25 20.86 -6.95
CA SER A 41 -3.19 19.76 -6.81
C SER A 41 -2.70 18.64 -7.71
N HIS A 42 -2.04 17.64 -7.11
CA HIS A 42 -1.89 16.35 -7.73
C HIS A 42 -3.26 15.66 -7.63
N GLU A 43 -4.16 16.01 -8.55
CA GLU A 43 -5.37 15.23 -8.83
C GLU A 43 -4.94 14.02 -9.67
N GLY A 44 -4.38 13.01 -9.00
CA GLY A 44 -3.90 11.77 -9.61
C GLY A 44 -4.60 10.53 -9.05
N VAL A 45 -4.65 9.49 -9.87
CA VAL A 45 -4.95 8.12 -9.43
C VAL A 45 -3.67 7.54 -8.86
N ASP A 46 -3.74 6.94 -7.68
CA ASP A 46 -2.62 6.23 -7.08
C ASP A 46 -2.10 5.15 -8.07
N PRO A 47 -0.83 5.22 -8.51
CA PRO A 47 -0.28 4.29 -9.48
C PRO A 47 -0.02 2.89 -8.93
N HIS A 48 -0.11 2.67 -7.60
CA HIS A 48 0.27 1.42 -6.93
C HIS A 48 -0.78 0.31 -7.00
N GLY A 49 -1.57 0.29 -8.08
CA GLY A 49 -2.68 -0.64 -8.28
C GLY A 49 -2.29 -2.12 -8.25
N TRP A 50 -1.00 -2.45 -8.40
CA TRP A 50 -0.54 -3.84 -8.34
C TRP A 50 -0.63 -4.44 -6.95
N LEU A 51 -0.78 -3.61 -5.91
CA LEU A 51 -0.92 -4.10 -4.54
C LEU A 51 -2.35 -4.57 -4.19
N ASP A 52 -3.34 -4.39 -5.08
CA ASP A 52 -4.62 -5.08 -4.98
C ASP A 52 -4.61 -6.38 -5.80
N PRO A 53 -4.69 -7.57 -5.17
CA PRO A 53 -4.83 -8.83 -5.90
C PRO A 53 -6.06 -8.90 -6.82
N VAL A 54 -7.12 -8.14 -6.55
CA VAL A 54 -8.29 -8.08 -7.45
C VAL A 54 -7.98 -7.32 -8.74
N ASN A 55 -7.14 -6.28 -8.68
CA ASN A 55 -6.61 -5.64 -9.89
C ASN A 55 -5.78 -6.64 -10.70
N ALA A 56 -4.91 -7.41 -10.03
CA ALA A 56 -4.09 -8.42 -10.69
C ALA A 56 -4.92 -9.53 -11.36
N GLN A 57 -6.06 -9.93 -10.79
CA GLN A 57 -6.98 -10.87 -11.43
C GLN A 57 -7.53 -10.35 -12.76
N ALA A 58 -7.92 -9.07 -12.82
CA ALA A 58 -8.38 -8.44 -14.06
C ALA A 58 -7.23 -8.32 -15.08
N TRP A 59 -6.01 -8.03 -14.60
CA TRP A 59 -4.83 -7.96 -15.47
C TRP A 59 -4.42 -9.32 -16.03
N LEU A 60 -4.55 -10.41 -15.27
CA LEU A 60 -4.25 -11.76 -15.76
C LEU A 60 -5.08 -12.11 -17.00
N GLU A 61 -6.38 -11.79 -16.98
CA GLU A 61 -7.26 -12.01 -18.12
C GLU A 61 -6.84 -11.16 -19.33
N ALA A 62 -6.64 -9.85 -19.13
CA ALA A 62 -6.23 -8.93 -20.20
C ALA A 62 -4.87 -9.32 -20.81
N ILE A 63 -3.90 -9.68 -19.98
CA ILE A 63 -2.57 -10.13 -20.41
C ILE A 63 -2.68 -11.43 -21.19
N ALA A 64 -3.45 -12.41 -20.71
CA ALA A 64 -3.59 -13.70 -21.38
C ALA A 64 -4.27 -13.59 -22.75
N GLU A 65 -5.32 -12.78 -22.87
CA GLU A 65 -5.96 -12.54 -24.18
C GLU A 65 -5.03 -11.79 -25.13
N SER A 66 -4.32 -10.77 -24.66
CA SER A 66 -3.34 -10.04 -25.49
C SER A 66 -2.23 -10.97 -25.98
N LEU A 67 -1.70 -11.84 -25.12
CA LEU A 67 -0.69 -12.83 -25.51
C LEU A 67 -1.26 -13.90 -26.44
N ALA A 68 -2.51 -14.31 -26.25
CA ALA A 68 -3.18 -15.28 -27.13
C ALA A 68 -3.42 -14.73 -28.54
N GLU A 69 -3.67 -13.43 -28.70
CA GLU A 69 -3.76 -12.77 -30.00
C GLU A 69 -2.40 -12.68 -30.70
N LEU A 70 -1.34 -12.35 -29.95
CA LEU A 70 0.02 -12.19 -30.48
C LEU A 70 0.72 -13.53 -30.76
N ASP A 71 0.41 -14.58 -30.00
CA ASP A 71 0.93 -15.93 -30.17
C ASP A 71 -0.20 -16.99 -30.13
N PRO A 72 -0.94 -17.15 -31.25
CA PRO A 72 -2.08 -18.06 -31.32
C PRO A 72 -1.73 -19.53 -31.07
N ALA A 73 -0.48 -19.94 -31.31
CA ALA A 73 -0.04 -21.31 -31.09
C ALA A 73 -0.02 -21.67 -29.59
N ASN A 74 0.24 -20.69 -28.73
CA ASN A 74 0.28 -20.84 -27.27
C ASN A 74 -0.95 -20.26 -26.56
N ALA A 75 -1.95 -19.76 -27.29
CA ALA A 75 -3.17 -19.16 -26.72
C ALA A 75 -3.84 -19.99 -25.62
N GLY A 76 -3.94 -21.32 -25.80
CA GLY A 76 -4.53 -22.20 -24.79
C GLY A 76 -3.69 -22.33 -23.51
N VAL A 77 -2.37 -22.09 -23.59
CA VAL A 77 -1.48 -22.04 -22.42
C VAL A 77 -1.70 -20.76 -21.63
N TYR A 78 -1.73 -19.59 -22.29
CA TYR A 78 -1.93 -18.32 -21.58
C TYR A 78 -3.26 -18.25 -20.85
N ARG A 79 -4.36 -18.63 -21.51
CA ARG A 79 -5.69 -18.65 -20.90
C ARG A 79 -5.79 -19.60 -19.71
N ARG A 80 -5.18 -20.79 -19.82
CA ARG A 80 -5.14 -21.74 -18.70
C ARG A 80 -4.33 -21.18 -17.53
N ASN A 81 -3.15 -20.61 -17.80
CA ASN A 81 -2.31 -20.03 -16.76
C ASN A 81 -3.00 -18.83 -16.07
N ALA A 82 -3.74 -18.00 -16.81
CA ALA A 82 -4.54 -16.93 -16.21
C ALA A 82 -5.67 -17.45 -15.33
N ALA A 83 -6.41 -18.48 -15.77
CA ALA A 83 -7.45 -19.09 -14.96
C ALA A 83 -6.89 -19.75 -13.68
N GLU A 84 -5.76 -20.44 -13.78
CA GLU A 84 -5.04 -21.01 -12.62
C GLU A 84 -4.59 -19.89 -11.66
N GLY A 85 -3.95 -18.84 -12.19
CA GLY A 85 -3.50 -17.69 -11.40
C GLY A 85 -4.64 -16.93 -10.73
N GLN A 86 -5.78 -16.74 -11.40
CA GLN A 86 -6.95 -16.09 -10.80
C GLN A 86 -7.49 -16.88 -9.61
N ALA A 87 -7.58 -18.21 -9.72
CA ALA A 87 -8.00 -19.08 -8.63
C ALA A 87 -7.00 -19.09 -7.46
N GLU A 88 -5.69 -19.02 -7.74
CA GLU A 88 -4.66 -18.87 -6.72
C GLU A 88 -4.77 -17.53 -5.99
N LEU A 89 -5.06 -16.44 -6.72
CA LEU A 89 -5.28 -15.12 -6.13
C LEU A 89 -6.56 -15.06 -5.29
N ASP A 90 -7.65 -15.71 -5.72
CA ASP A 90 -8.87 -15.81 -4.92
C ASP A 90 -8.60 -16.52 -3.59
N ALA A 91 -7.87 -17.63 -3.62
CA ALA A 91 -7.47 -18.34 -2.41
C ALA A 91 -6.57 -17.47 -1.53
N LEU A 92 -5.58 -16.80 -2.11
CA LEU A 92 -4.67 -15.91 -1.40
C LEU A 92 -5.41 -14.75 -0.72
N VAL A 93 -6.37 -14.11 -1.39
CA VAL A 93 -7.16 -13.01 -0.81
C VAL A 93 -7.88 -13.47 0.45
N ASN A 94 -8.51 -14.64 0.41
CA ASN A 94 -9.18 -15.20 1.57
C ASN A 94 -8.19 -15.50 2.70
N ASP A 95 -7.07 -16.16 2.38
CA ASP A 95 -6.01 -16.46 3.36
C ASP A 95 -5.46 -15.20 4.03
N LEU A 96 -5.19 -14.16 3.24
CA LEU A 96 -4.64 -12.89 3.74
C LEU A 96 -5.66 -12.15 4.61
N ASN A 97 -6.92 -12.07 4.18
CA ASN A 97 -7.99 -11.44 4.95
C ASN A 97 -8.19 -12.14 6.31
N ASP A 98 -8.13 -13.47 6.35
CA ASP A 98 -8.23 -14.23 7.59
C ASP A 98 -7.00 -14.01 8.48
N SER A 99 -5.80 -13.98 7.90
CA SER A 99 -4.55 -13.76 8.64
C SER A 99 -4.44 -12.35 9.25
N LEU A 100 -5.06 -11.36 8.62
CA LEU A 100 -5.02 -9.95 9.04
C LEU A 100 -6.20 -9.54 9.92
N ALA A 101 -7.14 -10.45 10.21
CA ALA A 101 -8.33 -10.14 10.99
C ALA A 101 -8.00 -9.53 12.37
N ASP A 102 -6.98 -10.05 13.04
CA ASP A 102 -6.51 -9.57 14.36
C ASP A 102 -5.52 -8.39 14.25
N ALA A 103 -5.19 -7.96 13.04
CA ALA A 103 -4.19 -6.92 12.76
C ALA A 103 -4.80 -5.60 12.23
N ARG A 104 -6.13 -5.48 12.17
CA ARG A 104 -6.82 -4.30 11.64
C ARG A 104 -6.60 -3.02 12.45
N ASP A 105 -6.36 -3.18 13.75
CA ASP A 105 -6.02 -2.07 14.64
C ASP A 105 -4.52 -1.73 14.65
N ALA A 106 -3.71 -2.42 13.83
CA ALA A 106 -2.28 -2.15 13.75
C ALA A 106 -2.02 -0.71 13.32
N ARG A 107 -1.17 -0.02 14.07
CA ARG A 107 -0.74 1.34 13.74
C ARG A 107 0.70 1.31 13.30
N PHE A 108 0.94 1.71 12.05
CA PHE A 108 2.25 1.75 11.46
C PHE A 108 2.40 2.97 10.54
N ILE A 109 3.63 3.45 10.40
CA ILE A 109 4.01 4.45 9.40
C ILE A 109 4.60 3.73 8.19
N VAL A 110 4.33 4.22 6.98
CA VAL A 110 5.02 3.75 5.77
C VAL A 110 6.03 4.80 5.29
N PHE A 111 7.08 4.37 4.59
CA PHE A 111 8.03 5.31 4.02
C PHE A 111 7.36 6.18 2.97
N HIS A 112 6.89 5.59 1.87
CA HIS A 112 6.09 6.30 0.89
C HIS A 112 4.67 5.76 0.81
N ASP A 113 3.77 6.59 0.32
CA ASP A 113 2.35 6.28 0.22
C ASP A 113 2.03 5.36 -0.99
N ALA A 114 2.47 4.10 -0.91
CA ALA A 114 2.24 3.10 -1.95
C ALA A 114 1.15 2.07 -1.62
N TYR A 115 0.78 1.94 -0.35
CA TYR A 115 0.12 0.72 0.11
C TYR A 115 -1.41 0.81 0.10
N GLN A 116 -1.99 1.91 -0.37
CA GLN A 116 -3.42 2.23 -0.25
C GLN A 116 -4.34 1.12 -0.77
N TYR A 117 -3.99 0.50 -1.89
CA TYR A 117 -4.72 -0.63 -2.46
C TYR A 117 -4.73 -1.85 -1.53
N PHE A 118 -3.58 -2.19 -0.94
CA PHE A 118 -3.47 -3.28 0.02
C PHE A 118 -4.19 -2.92 1.33
N GLU A 119 -3.97 -1.72 1.85
CA GLU A 119 -4.63 -1.16 3.04
C GLU A 119 -6.15 -1.27 2.92
N SER A 120 -6.71 -0.82 1.80
CA SER A 120 -8.15 -0.82 1.54
C SER A 120 -8.70 -2.23 1.33
N ARG A 121 -7.95 -3.11 0.65
CA ARG A 121 -8.35 -4.50 0.40
C ARG A 121 -8.50 -5.29 1.70
N PHE A 122 -7.59 -5.08 2.65
CA PHE A 122 -7.49 -5.89 3.86
C PHE A 122 -7.87 -5.17 5.16
N ASP A 123 -8.35 -3.92 5.07
CA ASP A 123 -8.80 -3.11 6.22
C ASP A 123 -7.67 -2.88 7.24
N VAL A 124 -6.49 -2.51 6.75
CA VAL A 124 -5.25 -2.32 7.52
C VAL A 124 -4.60 -0.97 7.20
N PRO A 125 -5.27 0.16 7.51
CA PRO A 125 -4.78 1.48 7.11
C PRO A 125 -3.47 1.85 7.82
N ALA A 126 -2.51 2.38 7.06
CA ALA A 126 -1.36 3.05 7.66
C ALA A 126 -1.83 4.28 8.45
N ALA A 127 -1.07 4.71 9.46
CA ALA A 127 -1.38 5.91 10.23
C ALA A 127 -0.80 7.20 9.60
N GLY A 128 0.10 7.04 8.63
CA GLY A 128 0.74 8.12 7.90
C GLY A 128 1.87 7.63 7.00
N ALA A 129 2.34 8.52 6.12
CA ALA A 129 3.47 8.27 5.22
C ALA A 129 4.52 9.38 5.35
N ILE A 130 5.79 9.00 5.36
CA ILE A 130 6.90 9.96 5.44
C ILE A 130 6.96 10.80 4.16
N ALA A 131 6.89 10.16 2.99
CA ALA A 131 6.82 10.77 1.66
C ALA A 131 5.50 10.43 0.96
N LEU A 132 5.03 11.31 0.08
CA LEU A 132 3.84 11.07 -0.74
C LEU A 132 4.14 10.31 -2.03
N GLY A 133 5.39 10.29 -2.47
CA GLY A 133 5.80 9.60 -3.69
C GLY A 133 7.30 9.35 -3.69
N ASP A 134 7.76 8.68 -4.73
CA ASP A 134 9.15 8.26 -4.93
C ASP A 134 10.06 9.37 -5.49
N ALA A 135 9.46 10.37 -6.13
CA ALA A 135 10.19 11.38 -6.90
C ALA A 135 10.72 12.57 -6.06
N SER A 136 10.38 12.69 -4.78
CA SER A 136 10.70 13.88 -3.99
C SER A 136 10.91 13.58 -2.52
N ASP A 137 11.97 14.18 -1.94
CA ASP A 137 12.20 14.12 -0.51
C ASP A 137 11.09 14.85 0.26
N PRO A 138 10.70 14.35 1.46
CA PRO A 138 9.71 15.01 2.30
C PRO A 138 10.23 16.34 2.85
N SER A 139 9.32 17.31 3.03
CA SER A 139 9.66 18.59 3.65
C SER A 139 9.92 18.44 5.17
N PRO A 140 10.69 19.35 5.80
CA PRO A 140 10.85 19.34 7.25
C PRO A 140 9.54 19.50 8.04
N ALA A 141 8.55 20.19 7.46
CA ALA A 141 7.22 20.34 8.06
C ALA A 141 6.49 18.99 8.08
N ARG A 142 6.53 18.27 6.96
CA ARG A 142 5.99 16.90 6.84
C ARG A 142 6.62 15.94 7.84
N ILE A 143 7.95 15.96 7.99
CA ILE A 143 8.64 15.13 8.99
C ILE A 143 8.11 15.42 10.40
N ARG A 144 7.88 16.69 10.73
CA ARG A 144 7.33 17.09 12.03
C ARG A 144 5.90 16.60 12.23
N GLU A 145 5.03 16.73 11.23
CA GLU A 145 3.65 16.22 11.29
C GLU A 145 3.62 14.70 11.57
N VAL A 146 4.50 13.93 10.92
CA VAL A 146 4.61 12.49 11.16
C VAL A 146 5.17 12.20 12.57
N GLN A 147 6.17 12.96 13.04
CA GLN A 147 6.68 12.83 14.42
C GLN A 147 5.57 13.07 15.46
N GLU A 148 4.76 14.12 15.27
CA GLU A 148 3.64 14.43 16.15
C GLU A 148 2.61 13.29 16.14
N ARG A 149 2.30 12.74 14.97
CA ARG A 149 1.39 11.58 14.83
C ARG A 149 1.92 10.32 15.53
N VAL A 150 3.21 10.03 15.37
CA VAL A 150 3.89 8.90 16.03
C VAL A 150 3.78 9.04 17.55
N ALA A 151 4.02 10.23 18.09
CA ALA A 151 3.91 10.50 19.52
C ALA A 151 2.45 10.44 20.02
N GLU A 152 1.50 11.04 19.29
CA GLU A 152 0.08 11.09 19.65
C GLU A 152 -0.53 9.68 19.73
N LEU A 153 -0.27 8.85 18.73
CA LEU A 153 -0.85 7.51 18.62
C LEU A 153 0.00 6.41 19.26
N ASN A 154 1.16 6.75 19.82
CA ASN A 154 2.16 5.81 20.32
C ASN A 154 2.49 4.72 19.28
N ILE A 155 2.83 5.15 18.06
CA ILE A 155 3.13 4.22 16.96
C ILE A 155 4.48 3.58 17.19
N GLN A 156 4.49 2.24 17.21
CA GLN A 156 5.69 1.44 17.49
C GLN A 156 6.21 0.67 16.25
N CYS A 157 5.71 1.02 15.06
CA CYS A 157 6.04 0.28 13.84
C CYS A 157 6.19 1.20 12.63
N VAL A 158 7.17 0.87 11.78
CA VAL A 158 7.40 1.56 10.50
C VAL A 158 7.85 0.58 9.42
N PHE A 159 7.30 0.73 8.23
CA PHE A 159 7.76 0.03 7.03
C PHE A 159 8.83 0.88 6.35
N ARG A 160 10.07 0.39 6.42
CA ARG A 160 11.17 0.92 5.63
C ARG A 160 11.21 0.25 4.28
N GLU A 161 11.79 0.95 3.34
CA GLU A 161 11.98 0.44 2.00
C GLU A 161 13.46 0.48 1.62
N PRO A 162 13.97 -0.56 0.93
CA PRO A 162 15.37 -0.65 0.58
C PRO A 162 15.81 0.44 -0.42
N GLN A 163 14.88 1.01 -1.19
CA GLN A 163 15.13 2.03 -2.20
C GLN A 163 15.42 3.41 -1.60
N PHE A 164 15.03 3.65 -0.34
CA PHE A 164 15.05 4.98 0.26
C PHE A 164 16.07 5.14 1.37
N ASN A 165 16.41 6.41 1.66
CA ASN A 165 17.41 6.75 2.66
C ASN A 165 16.90 6.42 4.08
N PRO A 166 17.54 5.49 4.81
CA PRO A 166 17.08 5.08 6.14
C PRO A 166 17.15 6.20 7.18
N ALA A 167 18.01 7.21 6.98
CA ALA A 167 18.17 8.34 7.90
C ALA A 167 16.87 9.16 8.08
N LEU A 168 15.97 9.17 7.08
CA LEU A 168 14.69 9.86 7.19
C LEU A 168 13.75 9.15 8.17
N VAL A 169 13.74 7.81 8.15
CA VAL A 169 12.96 7.00 9.10
C VAL A 169 13.55 7.15 10.50
N GLU A 170 14.87 7.11 10.61
CA GLU A 170 15.56 7.36 11.89
C GLU A 170 15.23 8.73 12.46
N SER A 171 15.13 9.77 11.62
CA SER A 171 14.75 11.12 12.05
C SER A 171 13.31 11.19 12.57
N VAL A 172 12.37 10.49 11.93
CA VAL A 172 10.96 10.46 12.37
C VAL A 172 10.81 9.75 13.72
N PHE A 173 11.59 8.69 13.95
CA PHE A 173 11.51 7.86 15.16
C PHE A 173 12.60 8.19 16.20
N GLU A 174 13.33 9.30 16.04
CA GLU A 174 14.42 9.67 16.93
C GLU A 174 13.94 9.80 18.38
N GLY A 175 14.64 9.12 19.30
CA GLY A 175 14.32 9.17 20.73
C GLY A 175 13.09 8.38 21.18
N THR A 176 12.37 7.72 20.25
CA THR A 176 11.18 6.91 20.58
C THR A 176 11.52 5.49 21.05
N GLY A 177 12.70 4.96 20.65
CA GLY A 177 13.09 3.58 20.92
C GLY A 177 12.40 2.52 20.05
N VAL A 178 11.63 2.95 19.05
CA VAL A 178 10.94 2.08 18.08
C VAL A 178 11.94 1.26 17.28
N ASP A 179 11.63 -0.02 17.08
CA ASP A 179 12.38 -0.87 16.16
C ASP A 179 12.05 -0.51 14.71
N THR A 180 13.02 0.06 14.01
CA THR A 180 12.93 0.40 12.60
C THR A 180 13.54 -0.70 11.73
N SER A 181 13.59 -1.96 12.15
CA SER A 181 14.18 -3.06 11.37
C SER A 181 13.26 -3.66 10.29
N ILE A 182 11.97 -3.33 10.32
CA ILE A 182 10.99 -3.88 9.36
C ILE A 182 11.21 -3.22 8.01
N VAL A 183 11.77 -4.00 7.08
CA VAL A 183 11.94 -3.63 5.68
C VAL A 183 10.87 -4.35 4.87
N ILE A 184 10.09 -3.58 4.13
CA ILE A 184 9.05 -4.03 3.22
C ILE A 184 9.29 -3.34 1.90
N ASP A 185 9.33 -4.11 0.82
CA ASP A 185 9.52 -3.59 -0.53
C ASP A 185 8.23 -3.81 -1.33
N PRO A 186 7.49 -2.75 -1.71
CA PRO A 186 6.25 -2.88 -2.45
C PRO A 186 6.47 -3.39 -3.89
N LEU A 187 7.72 -3.45 -4.35
CA LEU A 187 8.11 -3.99 -5.65
C LEU A 187 8.60 -5.44 -5.58
N GLY A 188 8.98 -5.94 -4.39
CA GLY A 188 9.53 -7.28 -4.22
C GLY A 188 10.80 -7.54 -5.04
N VAL A 189 11.71 -6.56 -5.13
CA VAL A 189 12.92 -6.61 -5.98
C VAL A 189 13.81 -7.82 -5.66
N ASP A 190 13.85 -8.23 -4.40
CA ASP A 190 14.65 -9.37 -3.94
C ASP A 190 13.94 -10.72 -4.10
N LEU A 191 12.69 -10.74 -4.58
CA LEU A 191 11.93 -11.97 -4.81
C LEU A 191 12.35 -12.63 -6.13
N PRO A 192 12.54 -13.96 -6.16
CA PRO A 192 12.81 -14.68 -7.40
C PRO A 192 11.67 -14.52 -8.41
N LEU A 193 12.01 -14.12 -9.65
CA LEU A 193 11.04 -14.08 -10.74
C LEU A 193 10.42 -15.46 -10.97
N GLY A 194 9.10 -15.49 -11.12
CA GLY A 194 8.33 -16.71 -11.39
C GLY A 194 6.90 -16.60 -10.88
N ALA A 195 6.14 -17.68 -11.00
CA ALA A 195 4.73 -17.74 -10.61
C ALA A 195 4.50 -17.38 -9.13
N ASN A 196 5.48 -17.65 -8.26
CA ASN A 196 5.36 -17.40 -6.83
C ASN A 196 5.76 -15.99 -6.40
N LEU A 197 6.26 -15.11 -7.29
CA LEU A 197 6.73 -13.78 -6.90
C LEU A 197 5.58 -12.96 -6.30
N TYR A 198 4.49 -12.83 -7.06
CA TYR A 198 3.37 -11.96 -6.66
C TYR A 198 2.66 -12.46 -5.39
N PRO A 199 2.34 -13.76 -5.24
CA PRO A 199 1.83 -14.27 -3.97
C PRO A 199 2.78 -14.12 -2.78
N GLN A 200 4.10 -14.17 -3.00
CA GLN A 200 5.08 -13.95 -1.92
C GLN A 200 5.15 -12.48 -1.51
N LEU A 201 5.09 -11.56 -2.47
CA LEU A 201 5.04 -10.12 -2.21
C LEU A 201 3.87 -9.79 -1.27
N LEU A 202 2.65 -10.20 -1.62
CA LEU A 202 1.47 -9.90 -0.80
C LEU A 202 1.51 -10.55 0.59
N ARG A 203 2.10 -11.76 0.71
CA ARG A 203 2.32 -12.39 2.02
C ARG A 203 3.33 -11.62 2.86
N GLN A 204 4.42 -11.13 2.27
CA GLN A 204 5.40 -10.31 3.01
C GLN A 204 4.79 -9.00 3.52
N LEU A 205 3.88 -8.38 2.76
CA LEU A 205 3.12 -7.22 3.21
C LEU A 205 2.24 -7.58 4.42
N ALA A 206 1.46 -8.66 4.32
CA ALA A 206 0.59 -9.10 5.41
C ALA A 206 1.37 -9.48 6.67
N ASP A 207 2.49 -10.21 6.52
CA ASP A 207 3.37 -10.57 7.63
C ASP A 207 3.95 -9.32 8.30
N GLY A 208 4.29 -8.30 7.51
CA GLY A 208 4.72 -6.99 8.00
C GLY A 208 3.68 -6.32 8.88
N VAL A 209 2.42 -6.26 8.42
CA VAL A 209 1.30 -5.68 9.16
C VAL A 209 1.03 -6.48 10.44
N ALA A 210 0.98 -7.81 10.34
CA ALA A 210 0.76 -8.69 11.50
C ALA A 210 1.87 -8.52 12.56
N ARG A 211 3.13 -8.32 12.14
CA ARG A 211 4.23 -7.99 13.05
C ARG A 211 4.01 -6.64 13.73
N CYS A 212 3.57 -5.61 13.01
CA CYS A 212 3.23 -4.33 13.63
C CYS A 212 2.11 -4.46 14.66
N ALA A 213 1.07 -5.26 14.39
CA ALA A 213 -0.03 -5.50 15.32
C ALA A 213 0.46 -6.04 16.67
N SER A 214 1.52 -6.87 16.65
CA SER A 214 2.10 -7.45 17.87
C SER A 214 2.88 -6.46 18.77
N HIS A 215 3.09 -5.23 18.29
CA HIS A 215 3.73 -4.13 19.02
C HIS A 215 2.74 -3.10 19.60
N THR A 216 1.43 -3.35 19.47
CA THR A 216 0.33 -2.54 20.04
C THR A 216 0.13 -2.84 21.52
#